data_AF-A0A8S9G786-F1
#
_entry.id   AF-A0A8S9G786-F1
#
_cell.length_a   1.000
_cell.length_b   1.000
_cell.length_c   1.000
_cell.angle_alpha   90.00
_cell.angle_beta   90.00
_cell.angle_gamma   90.00
#
_symmetry.space_group_name_H-M   'P 1'
#
loop_
_entity.id
_entity.type
_entity.pdbx_description
1 polymer ?
#
loop_
_entity_poly.entity_id
_entity_poly.type
_entity_poly.pdbx_seq_one_letter_code
_entity_poly.pdbx_strand_id
1 'polypeptide(L)'
;MSVSSIRRLAVSAAVIAAASGGAVYLSPSVASSDRAGGGPILDSLNRTLGDPSASVPSRSAQESALVKATSSNPLDVLVIGGGATGSGVALDAATRGLRVGLVEREDFSSGTSSRSTKLIHGGVRYLEKAVFNLDYGQLKLVFHALEERKQLIENAPHLCHALPCMTPCFDWFEVVYYWMGLKMYDLVAGPRLLHLSRYYSAQESAELFPTLARKGKDKSLRGTVVYYDGQMNDSPLAQQYVRMKKTYGGKVVPGAMDTAAAKHLSHAYGSMAERVATIAQEEGLGKRLAHGHPFLEAEVAYCARHEYCESAVDFIARRCRIAFLDTDAAARALQRVVEIMATEHKWDKSREKQEMQKAKEFLQTFKSSKNAQFHDGKHH
;
A
#
# COMPACT_ATOMS: atom_id res chain seq x y z
N MET A 1 -41.48 -15.48 -45.88
CA MET A 1 -40.04 -15.22 -46.00
C MET A 1 -39.53 -14.93 -44.60
N SER A 2 -38.64 -15.64 -43.90
CA SER A 2 -37.87 -16.88 -44.02
C SER A 2 -37.32 -17.08 -42.58
N VAL A 3 -37.73 -18.12 -41.82
CA VAL A 3 -36.90 -19.29 -41.40
C VAL A 3 -35.65 -18.88 -40.58
N SER A 4 -35.33 -19.34 -39.36
CA SER A 4 -35.45 -20.67 -38.74
C SER A 4 -35.22 -20.63 -37.20
N SER A 5 -35.94 -21.50 -36.49
CA SER A 5 -35.56 -22.05 -35.18
C SER A 5 -34.46 -23.12 -35.31
N ILE A 6 -33.86 -23.56 -34.17
CA ILE A 6 -33.32 -24.93 -33.85
C ILE A 6 -32.12 -24.76 -32.87
N ARG A 7 -32.31 -24.93 -31.55
CA ARG A 7 -32.03 -26.15 -30.75
C ARG A 7 -30.76 -26.93 -31.15
N ARG A 8 -29.69 -26.86 -30.34
CA ARG A 8 -28.62 -27.88 -30.29
C ARG A 8 -28.65 -28.50 -28.89
N LEU A 9 -29.24 -29.68 -28.71
CA LEU A 9 -28.64 -31.02 -28.85
C LEU A 9 -27.48 -31.26 -27.88
N ALA A 10 -27.84 -31.82 -26.72
CA ALA A 10 -26.95 -32.59 -25.87
C ALA A 10 -26.57 -33.87 -26.62
N VAL A 11 -25.27 -34.14 -26.72
CA VAL A 11 -24.75 -35.42 -27.20
C VAL A 11 -24.11 -36.12 -26.02
N SER A 12 -24.81 -37.14 -25.54
CA SER A 12 -24.27 -38.20 -24.71
C SER A 12 -23.38 -39.08 -25.59
N ALA A 13 -22.09 -39.19 -25.27
CA ALA A 13 -21.22 -40.20 -25.84
C ALA A 13 -20.73 -41.11 -24.71
N ALA A 14 -21.31 -42.30 -24.65
CA ALA A 14 -20.74 -43.43 -23.93
C ALA A 14 -19.56 -43.97 -24.75
N VAL A 15 -18.41 -44.16 -24.12
CA VAL A 15 -17.29 -44.92 -24.70
C VAL A 15 -16.88 -46.02 -23.72
N ILE A 16 -16.93 -47.24 -24.26
CA ILE A 16 -16.62 -48.53 -23.66
C ILE A 16 -15.10 -48.64 -23.41
N ALA A 17 -14.73 -49.28 -22.30
CA ALA A 17 -13.35 -49.57 -21.93
C ALA A 17 -12.69 -50.60 -22.86
N ALA A 18 -11.43 -50.35 -23.24
CA ALA A 18 -10.49 -51.38 -23.68
C ALA A 18 -9.08 -51.03 -23.19
N ALA A 19 -8.37 -52.07 -22.74
CA ALA A 19 -7.15 -52.02 -21.96
C ALA A 19 -5.87 -51.79 -22.80
N SER A 20 -4.79 -51.46 -22.06
CA SER A 20 -3.36 -51.59 -22.39
C SER A 20 -2.73 -50.56 -23.35
N GLY A 21 -1.72 -49.85 -22.82
CA GLY A 21 -0.80 -49.02 -23.60
C GLY A 21 -0.42 -47.74 -22.85
N GLY A 22 0.81 -47.69 -22.33
CA GLY A 22 1.32 -46.53 -21.59
C GLY A 22 1.25 -45.25 -22.44
N ALA A 23 0.57 -44.23 -21.92
CA ALA A 23 0.60 -42.89 -22.48
C ALA A 23 1.60 -42.06 -21.66
N VAL A 24 2.73 -41.74 -22.28
CA VAL A 24 3.60 -40.64 -21.84
C VAL A 24 2.75 -39.38 -21.89
N TYR A 25 2.42 -38.82 -20.72
CA TYR A 25 1.77 -37.52 -20.62
C TYR A 25 2.79 -36.45 -21.08
N LEU A 26 2.75 -36.12 -22.36
CA LEU A 26 3.33 -34.89 -22.89
C LEU A 26 2.42 -33.74 -22.44
N SER A 27 2.81 -33.06 -21.37
CA SER A 27 2.19 -31.80 -20.97
C SER A 27 2.29 -30.80 -22.13
N PRO A 28 1.18 -30.21 -22.61
CA PRO A 28 1.26 -29.19 -23.63
C PRO A 28 1.95 -27.95 -23.05
N SER A 29 2.81 -27.35 -23.87
CA SER A 29 3.52 -26.11 -23.60
C SER A 29 2.55 -25.01 -23.14
N VAL A 30 2.70 -24.56 -21.90
CA VAL A 30 1.91 -23.45 -21.35
C VAL A 30 2.55 -22.14 -21.82
N ALA A 31 2.11 -21.66 -22.98
CA ALA A 31 2.35 -20.29 -23.43
C ALA A 31 1.06 -19.46 -23.31
N SER A 32 1.20 -18.36 -22.55
CA SER A 32 0.33 -17.19 -22.40
C SER A 32 -1.04 -17.21 -23.09
N SER A 33 -2.12 -17.29 -22.29
CA SER A 33 -3.40 -16.55 -22.43
C SER A 33 -4.66 -17.28 -21.96
N ASP A 34 -4.56 -18.33 -21.14
CA ASP A 34 -5.75 -18.92 -20.52
C ASP A 34 -6.25 -18.07 -19.34
N ARG A 35 -7.03 -17.04 -19.67
CA ARG A 35 -7.92 -16.30 -18.75
C ARG A 35 -9.18 -17.10 -18.37
N ALA A 36 -9.25 -18.38 -18.73
CA ALA A 36 -10.38 -19.24 -18.47
C ALA A 36 -9.88 -20.63 -18.03
N GLY A 37 -9.79 -20.82 -16.72
CA GLY A 37 -9.43 -22.11 -16.13
C GLY A 37 -8.27 -21.98 -15.17
N GLY A 38 -8.54 -21.46 -13.97
CA GLY A 38 -7.63 -21.66 -12.86
C GLY A 38 -7.47 -23.16 -12.66
N GLY A 39 -6.32 -23.71 -13.03
CA GLY A 39 -6.08 -25.15 -12.92
C GLY A 39 -6.13 -25.65 -11.46
N PRO A 40 -5.97 -26.96 -11.23
CA PRO A 40 -5.99 -27.57 -9.90
C PRO A 40 -5.02 -26.90 -8.89
N ILE A 41 -3.93 -26.32 -9.40
CA ILE A 41 -2.92 -25.58 -8.63
C ILE A 41 -3.50 -24.30 -8.03
N LEU A 42 -4.19 -23.48 -8.82
CA LEU A 42 -4.79 -22.22 -8.34
C LEU A 42 -5.87 -22.48 -7.29
N ASP A 43 -6.69 -23.52 -7.48
CA ASP A 43 -7.70 -23.93 -6.48
C ASP A 43 -7.08 -24.45 -5.19
N SER A 44 -5.91 -25.11 -5.27
CA SER A 44 -5.17 -25.56 -4.08
C SER A 44 -4.52 -24.38 -3.34
N LEU A 45 -3.98 -23.41 -4.07
CA LEU A 45 -3.41 -22.18 -3.51
C LEU A 45 -4.48 -21.33 -2.85
N ASN A 46 -5.62 -21.12 -3.50
CA ASN A 46 -6.74 -20.38 -2.94
C ASN A 46 -7.30 -21.03 -1.67
N ARG A 47 -7.36 -22.37 -1.61
CA ARG A 47 -7.71 -23.10 -0.38
C ARG A 47 -6.70 -22.85 0.74
N THR A 48 -5.41 -22.91 0.43
CA THR A 48 -4.34 -22.71 1.41
C THR A 48 -4.29 -21.27 1.92
N LEU A 49 -4.44 -20.28 1.03
CA LEU A 49 -4.47 -18.85 1.36
C LEU A 49 -5.73 -18.47 2.15
N GLY A 50 -6.86 -19.10 1.84
CA GLY A 50 -8.13 -18.92 2.54
C GLY A 50 -8.19 -19.63 3.90
N ASP A 51 -7.30 -20.56 4.18
CA ASP A 51 -7.28 -21.31 5.44
C ASP A 51 -6.71 -20.44 6.59
N PRO A 52 -7.54 -20.09 7.60
CA PRO A 52 -7.08 -19.29 8.72
C PRO A 52 -6.08 -20.01 9.63
N SER A 53 -5.95 -21.34 9.51
CA SER A 53 -5.00 -22.17 10.26
C SER A 53 -3.66 -22.40 9.53
N ALA A 54 -3.56 -21.96 8.26
CA ALA A 54 -2.32 -22.10 7.50
C ALA A 54 -1.17 -21.35 8.19
N SER A 55 -0.11 -22.08 8.52
CA SER A 55 1.11 -21.55 9.09
C SER A 55 2.16 -21.34 8.00
N VAL A 56 2.84 -20.20 8.02
CA VAL A 56 4.01 -19.97 7.17
C VAL A 56 5.10 -20.98 7.57
N PRO A 57 5.70 -21.74 6.62
CA PRO A 57 6.80 -22.65 6.93
C PRO A 57 7.95 -21.94 7.63
N SER A 58 8.66 -22.64 8.51
CA SER A 58 9.83 -22.06 9.19
C SER A 58 10.92 -21.70 8.17
N ARG A 59 11.74 -20.71 8.51
CA ARG A 59 12.88 -20.28 7.67
C ARG A 59 13.78 -21.45 7.28
N SER A 60 14.09 -22.34 8.22
CA SER A 60 14.90 -23.53 7.96
C SER A 60 14.26 -24.49 6.94
N ALA A 61 12.94 -24.65 6.97
CA ALA A 61 12.22 -25.46 5.98
C ALA A 61 12.24 -24.80 4.59
N GLN A 62 12.07 -23.47 4.52
CA GLN A 62 12.14 -22.70 3.27
C GLN A 62 13.53 -22.77 2.65
N GLU A 63 14.59 -22.56 3.44
CA GLU A 63 15.99 -22.65 3.01
C GLU A 63 16.31 -24.07 2.52
N SER A 64 15.87 -25.10 3.25
CA SER A 64 16.07 -26.50 2.86
C SER A 64 15.39 -26.84 1.53
N ALA A 65 14.22 -26.25 1.24
CA ALA A 65 13.53 -26.43 -0.04
C ALA A 65 14.28 -25.77 -1.20
N LEU A 66 14.87 -24.59 -0.96
CA LEU A 66 15.66 -23.86 -1.96
C LEU A 66 17.01 -24.53 -2.24
N VAL A 67 17.73 -24.95 -1.18
CA VAL A 67 19.06 -25.59 -1.27
C VAL A 67 19.01 -26.97 -1.95
N LYS A 68 17.84 -27.62 -1.98
CA LYS A 68 17.61 -28.84 -2.77
C LYS A 68 17.65 -28.63 -4.29
N ALA A 69 17.75 -27.40 -4.78
CA ALA A 69 18.05 -27.14 -6.18
C ALA A 69 19.51 -27.49 -6.49
N THR A 70 19.72 -28.41 -7.42
CA THR A 70 21.03 -28.90 -7.85
C THR A 70 21.19 -28.73 -9.35
N SER A 71 22.41 -28.87 -9.89
CA SER A 71 22.62 -28.87 -11.34
C SER A 71 21.83 -29.98 -12.07
N SER A 72 21.53 -31.09 -11.38
CA SER A 72 20.70 -32.19 -11.88
C SER A 72 19.19 -31.95 -11.76
N ASN A 73 18.77 -30.99 -10.94
CA ASN A 73 17.39 -30.62 -10.73
C ASN A 73 17.32 -29.11 -10.42
N PRO A 74 17.51 -28.25 -11.44
CA PRO A 74 17.60 -26.80 -11.25
C PRO A 74 16.22 -26.18 -10.96
N LEU A 75 16.24 -24.91 -10.53
CA LEU A 75 15.06 -24.05 -10.59
C LEU A 75 14.86 -23.58 -12.03
N ASP A 76 13.61 -23.43 -12.46
CA ASP A 76 13.30 -22.82 -13.75
C ASP A 76 13.49 -21.29 -13.68
N VAL A 77 13.14 -20.69 -12.53
CA VAL A 77 13.24 -19.25 -12.30
C VAL A 77 13.77 -19.00 -10.88
N LEU A 78 14.78 -18.12 -10.76
CA LEU A 78 15.21 -17.55 -9.48
C LEU A 78 14.88 -16.06 -9.46
N VAL A 79 14.05 -15.64 -8.53
CA VAL A 79 13.68 -14.24 -8.30
C VAL A 79 14.49 -13.70 -7.13
N ILE A 80 15.17 -12.57 -7.34
CA ILE A 80 15.95 -11.88 -6.32
C ILE A 80 15.19 -10.61 -5.90
N GLY A 81 14.78 -10.56 -4.64
CA GLY A 81 14.03 -9.46 -4.03
C GLY A 81 12.57 -9.85 -3.74
N GLY A 82 12.23 -9.96 -2.45
CA GLY A 82 10.92 -10.32 -1.91
C GLY A 82 9.97 -9.13 -1.71
N GLY A 83 10.13 -8.06 -2.49
CA GLY A 83 9.17 -6.94 -2.54
C GLY A 83 7.91 -7.29 -3.33
N ALA A 84 7.01 -6.32 -3.51
CA ALA A 84 5.76 -6.49 -4.25
C ALA A 84 6.00 -7.02 -5.69
N THR A 85 6.96 -6.45 -6.40
CA THR A 85 7.30 -6.88 -7.77
C THR A 85 7.81 -8.32 -7.81
N GLY A 86 8.82 -8.66 -7.00
CA GLY A 86 9.41 -10.00 -7.03
C GLY A 86 8.45 -11.08 -6.53
N SER A 87 7.63 -10.75 -5.51
CA SER A 87 6.56 -11.65 -5.05
C SER A 87 5.50 -11.88 -6.12
N GLY A 88 5.10 -10.83 -6.86
CA GLY A 88 4.18 -10.94 -7.98
C GLY A 88 4.73 -11.79 -9.14
N VAL A 89 6.00 -11.57 -9.51
CA VAL A 89 6.68 -12.39 -10.53
C VAL A 89 6.78 -13.85 -10.09
N ALA A 90 7.14 -14.10 -8.83
CA ALA A 90 7.24 -15.46 -8.30
C ALA A 90 5.88 -16.18 -8.29
N LEU A 91 4.81 -15.46 -7.91
CA LEU A 91 3.45 -16.00 -7.94
C LEU A 91 2.98 -16.30 -9.37
N ASP A 92 3.20 -15.39 -10.32
CA ASP A 92 2.84 -15.59 -11.73
C ASP A 92 3.60 -16.79 -12.32
N ALA A 93 4.91 -16.89 -12.08
CA ALA A 93 5.71 -18.02 -12.54
C ALA A 93 5.27 -19.36 -11.91
N ALA A 94 5.01 -19.38 -10.59
CA ALA A 94 4.58 -20.59 -9.89
C ALA A 94 3.18 -21.05 -10.33
N THR A 95 2.25 -20.12 -10.56
CA THR A 95 0.89 -20.44 -11.04
C THR A 95 0.87 -20.97 -12.47
N ARG A 96 1.92 -20.69 -13.26
CA ARG A 96 2.17 -21.29 -14.59
C ARG A 96 2.86 -22.65 -14.54
N GLY A 97 3.11 -23.19 -13.34
CA GLY A 97 3.71 -24.50 -13.13
C GLY A 97 5.23 -24.54 -13.17
N LEU A 98 5.91 -23.39 -13.15
CA LEU A 98 7.36 -23.32 -13.09
C LEU A 98 7.87 -23.59 -11.66
N ARG A 99 9.06 -24.19 -11.55
CA ARG A 99 9.75 -24.35 -10.27
C ARG A 99 10.52 -23.06 -9.95
N VAL A 100 9.97 -22.28 -9.04
CA VAL A 100 10.46 -20.94 -8.69
C VAL A 100 11.19 -20.93 -7.35
N GLY A 101 12.36 -20.30 -7.29
CA GLY A 101 12.97 -19.84 -6.04
C GLY A 101 12.79 -18.34 -5.89
N LEU A 102 12.49 -17.87 -4.68
CA LEU A 102 12.45 -16.45 -4.33
C LEU A 102 13.37 -16.23 -3.13
N VAL A 103 14.30 -15.29 -3.26
CA VAL A 103 15.23 -14.92 -2.19
C VAL A 103 15.10 -13.45 -1.86
N GLU A 104 15.15 -13.14 -0.56
CA GLU A 104 15.17 -11.79 -0.02
C GLU A 104 16.32 -11.70 0.98
N ARG A 105 17.00 -10.55 1.01
CA ARG A 105 18.12 -10.31 1.90
C ARG A 105 17.66 -10.21 3.36
N GLU A 106 16.59 -9.46 3.59
CA GLU A 106 16.07 -9.16 4.93
C GLU A 106 14.79 -9.97 5.19
N ASP A 107 13.63 -9.30 5.14
CA ASP A 107 12.32 -9.93 5.23
C ASP A 107 11.44 -9.49 4.06
N PHE A 108 10.41 -10.28 3.75
CA PHE A 108 9.49 -10.01 2.66
C PHE A 108 8.82 -8.64 2.82
N SER A 109 8.77 -7.88 1.73
CA SER A 109 8.25 -6.50 1.67
C SER A 109 8.95 -5.46 2.55
N SER A 110 10.10 -5.78 3.16
CA SER A 110 10.82 -4.87 4.07
C SER A 110 11.36 -3.59 3.42
N GLY A 111 11.55 -3.58 2.10
CA GLY A 111 11.96 -2.40 1.33
C GLY A 111 10.81 -1.44 1.02
N THR A 112 10.86 -0.80 -0.16
CA THR A 112 9.90 0.22 -0.61
C THR A 112 8.44 -0.23 -0.54
N SER A 113 8.18 -1.53 -0.69
CA SER A 113 6.82 -2.09 -0.68
C SER A 113 6.09 -1.85 0.64
N SER A 114 6.76 -1.80 1.79
CA SER A 114 6.14 -1.43 3.10
C SER A 114 6.03 0.08 3.34
N ARG A 115 6.70 0.89 2.51
CA ARG A 115 6.84 2.36 2.67
C ARG A 115 5.95 3.15 1.72
N SER A 116 4.97 2.50 1.11
CA SER A 116 4.03 3.13 0.19
C SER A 116 3.10 4.15 0.87
N THR A 117 2.28 4.86 0.10
CA THR A 117 1.13 5.60 0.65
C THR A 117 -0.03 4.68 1.04
N LYS A 118 0.09 3.37 0.77
CA LYS A 118 -0.94 2.36 1.00
C LYS A 118 -2.23 2.64 0.22
N LEU A 119 -2.11 3.37 -0.89
CA LEU A 119 -3.22 3.70 -1.77
C LEU A 119 -3.09 2.95 -3.10
N ILE A 120 -4.21 2.44 -3.58
CA ILE A 120 -4.39 1.92 -4.92
C ILE A 120 -5.14 3.02 -5.70
N HIS A 121 -4.37 3.93 -6.28
CA HIS A 121 -4.92 5.12 -6.92
C HIS A 121 -5.45 4.79 -8.32
N GLY A 122 -6.69 5.18 -8.60
CA GLY A 122 -7.28 5.00 -9.93
C GLY A 122 -7.03 6.18 -10.88
N GLY A 123 -6.21 7.17 -10.52
CA GLY A 123 -5.64 8.12 -11.47
C GLY A 123 -6.47 9.37 -11.78
N VAL A 124 -7.23 9.92 -10.81
CA VAL A 124 -8.08 11.13 -11.02
C VAL A 124 -7.28 12.28 -11.64
N ARG A 125 -6.06 12.52 -11.16
CA ARG A 125 -5.18 13.58 -11.68
C ARG A 125 -4.66 13.31 -13.08
N TYR A 126 -4.50 12.04 -13.45
CA TYR A 126 -4.13 11.67 -14.81
C TYR A 126 -5.29 11.85 -15.78
N LEU A 127 -6.53 11.65 -15.33
CA LEU A 127 -7.73 11.93 -16.13
C LEU A 127 -7.84 13.43 -16.44
N GLU A 128 -7.61 14.29 -15.45
CA GLU A 128 -7.55 15.74 -15.65
C GLU A 128 -6.54 16.11 -16.75
N LYS A 129 -5.30 15.60 -16.65
CA LYS A 129 -4.27 15.82 -17.68
C LYS A 129 -4.64 15.25 -19.05
N ALA A 130 -5.25 14.07 -19.09
CA ALA A 130 -5.67 13.42 -20.32
C ALA A 130 -6.70 14.26 -21.08
N VAL A 131 -7.63 14.87 -20.35
CA VAL A 131 -8.69 15.71 -20.93
C VAL A 131 -8.15 17.06 -21.37
N PHE A 132 -7.41 17.76 -20.51
CA PHE A 132 -6.89 19.09 -20.84
C PHE A 132 -5.78 19.08 -21.90
N ASN A 133 -4.95 18.03 -21.92
CA ASN A 133 -3.84 17.92 -22.88
C ASN A 133 -4.14 16.97 -24.06
N LEU A 134 -5.35 16.42 -24.14
CA LEU A 134 -5.74 15.42 -25.15
C LEU A 134 -4.75 14.24 -25.22
N ASP A 135 -4.27 13.79 -24.06
CA ASP A 135 -3.23 12.76 -23.94
C ASP A 135 -3.88 11.37 -23.81
N TYR A 136 -3.90 10.65 -24.92
CA TYR A 136 -4.41 9.28 -24.98
C TYR A 136 -3.59 8.29 -24.12
N GLY A 137 -2.28 8.53 -23.95
CA GLY A 137 -1.42 7.69 -23.11
C GLY A 137 -1.82 7.77 -21.65
N GLN A 138 -2.10 8.96 -21.15
CA GLN A 138 -2.62 9.18 -19.80
C GLN A 138 -4.02 8.57 -19.63
N LEU A 139 -4.88 8.69 -20.64
CA LEU A 139 -6.20 8.07 -20.60
C LEU A 139 -6.13 6.55 -20.50
N LYS A 140 -5.25 5.90 -21.27
CA LYS A 140 -5.01 4.45 -21.19
C LYS A 140 -4.52 4.03 -19.80
N LEU A 141 -3.63 4.83 -19.20
CA LEU A 141 -3.14 4.60 -17.84
C LEU A 141 -4.28 4.64 -16.82
N VAL A 142 -5.21 5.60 -16.93
CA VAL A 142 -6.39 5.70 -16.06
C VAL A 142 -7.25 4.44 -16.16
N PHE A 143 -7.56 3.98 -17.38
CA PHE A 143 -8.34 2.76 -17.57
C PHE A 143 -7.67 1.52 -16.99
N HIS A 144 -6.36 1.36 -17.20
CA HIS A 144 -5.60 0.25 -16.63
C HIS A 144 -5.57 0.32 -15.09
N ALA A 145 -5.29 1.48 -14.51
CA ALA A 145 -5.25 1.66 -13.07
C ALA A 145 -6.61 1.37 -12.40
N LEU A 146 -7.70 1.79 -13.03
CA LEU A 146 -9.07 1.50 -12.57
C LEU A 146 -9.40 0.00 -12.59
N GLU A 147 -9.01 -0.70 -13.65
CA GLU A 147 -9.19 -2.14 -13.80
C GLU A 147 -8.38 -2.92 -12.75
N GLU A 148 -7.07 -2.64 -12.66
CA GLU A 148 -6.18 -3.28 -11.68
C GLU A 148 -6.62 -3.02 -10.23
N ARG A 149 -7.09 -1.80 -9.94
CA ARG A 149 -7.61 -1.47 -8.60
C ARG A 149 -8.79 -2.36 -8.21
N LYS A 150 -9.73 -2.55 -9.13
CA LYS A 150 -10.89 -3.41 -8.88
C LYS A 150 -10.47 -4.87 -8.70
N GLN A 151 -9.63 -5.38 -9.59
CA GLN A 151 -9.12 -6.76 -9.52
C GLN A 151 -8.36 -7.02 -8.22
N LEU A 152 -7.51 -6.10 -7.78
CA LEU A 152 -6.75 -6.26 -6.53
C LEU A 152 -7.67 -6.31 -5.31
N ILE A 153 -8.72 -5.49 -5.27
CA ILE A 153 -9.72 -5.50 -4.20
C ILE A 153 -10.53 -6.81 -4.21
N GLU A 154 -10.91 -7.31 -5.38
CA GLU A 154 -11.64 -8.58 -5.53
C GLU A 154 -10.78 -9.80 -5.17
N ASN A 155 -9.49 -9.78 -5.50
CA ASN A 155 -8.55 -10.86 -5.20
C ASN A 155 -8.18 -10.91 -3.71
N ALA A 156 -8.08 -9.75 -3.05
CA ALA A 156 -7.64 -9.66 -1.65
C ALA A 156 -8.52 -8.72 -0.81
N PRO A 157 -9.84 -9.00 -0.65
CA PRO A 157 -10.78 -8.12 0.05
C PRO A 157 -10.48 -7.97 1.55
N HIS A 158 -9.68 -8.87 2.11
CA HIS A 158 -9.20 -8.83 3.50
C HIS A 158 -7.98 -7.91 3.68
N LEU A 159 -7.28 -7.55 2.60
CA LEU A 159 -6.12 -6.63 2.57
C LEU A 159 -6.46 -5.28 1.94
N CYS A 160 -7.39 -5.27 0.98
CA CYS A 160 -7.69 -4.12 0.14
C CYS A 160 -9.17 -3.74 0.26
N HIS A 161 -9.46 -2.45 0.37
CA HIS A 161 -10.82 -1.95 0.52
C HIS A 161 -10.96 -0.54 -0.09
N ALA A 162 -12.20 -0.09 -0.28
CA ALA A 162 -12.48 1.26 -0.76
C ALA A 162 -12.21 2.31 0.34
N LEU A 163 -11.50 3.37 0.01
CA LEU A 163 -11.20 4.50 0.88
C LEU A 163 -11.88 5.77 0.35
N PRO A 164 -12.74 6.43 1.13
CA PRO A 164 -13.27 7.74 0.78
C PRO A 164 -12.20 8.82 0.92
N CYS A 165 -11.97 9.57 -0.17
CA CYS A 165 -11.08 10.71 -0.24
C CYS A 165 -11.93 11.99 -0.33
N MET A 166 -11.83 12.86 0.68
CA MET A 166 -12.59 14.11 0.76
C MET A 166 -11.71 15.31 0.38
N THR A 167 -12.13 16.07 -0.63
CA THR A 167 -11.46 17.30 -1.08
C THR A 167 -12.25 18.53 -0.62
N PRO A 168 -11.71 19.38 0.27
CA PRO A 168 -12.38 20.61 0.70
C PRO A 168 -12.34 21.69 -0.38
N CYS A 169 -13.46 22.40 -0.54
CA CYS A 169 -13.63 23.49 -1.49
C CYS A 169 -14.01 24.78 -0.76
N PHE A 170 -13.25 25.85 -0.97
CA PHE A 170 -13.43 27.14 -0.30
C PHE A 170 -14.09 28.20 -1.19
N ASP A 171 -14.34 27.90 -2.47
CA ASP A 171 -15.25 28.66 -3.31
C ASP A 171 -16.17 27.78 -4.16
N TRP A 172 -17.23 28.39 -4.71
CA TRP A 172 -18.23 27.66 -5.49
C TRP A 172 -17.71 27.20 -6.85
N PHE A 173 -16.70 27.87 -7.41
CA PHE A 173 -16.09 27.43 -8.66
C PHE A 173 -15.33 26.12 -8.44
N GLU A 174 -14.54 26.01 -7.36
CA GLU A 174 -13.88 24.76 -6.95
C GLU A 174 -14.89 23.63 -6.75
N VAL A 175 -16.03 23.90 -6.09
CA VAL A 175 -17.09 22.90 -5.91
C VAL A 175 -17.56 22.36 -7.25
N VAL A 176 -17.92 23.25 -8.19
CA VAL A 176 -18.42 22.85 -9.51
C VAL A 176 -17.33 22.14 -10.31
N TYR A 177 -16.10 22.65 -10.29
CA TYR A 177 -14.94 22.09 -10.98
C TYR A 177 -14.64 20.66 -10.54
N TYR A 178 -14.42 20.46 -9.24
CA TYR A 178 -14.09 19.13 -8.70
C TYR A 178 -15.27 18.18 -8.82
N TRP A 179 -16.50 18.65 -8.62
CA TRP A 179 -17.69 17.80 -8.78
C TRP A 179 -17.85 17.31 -10.23
N MET A 180 -17.74 18.20 -11.22
CA MET A 180 -17.80 17.82 -12.63
C MET A 180 -16.66 16.87 -13.02
N GLY A 181 -15.42 17.16 -12.59
CA GLY A 181 -14.27 16.31 -12.85
C GLY A 181 -14.43 14.91 -12.26
N LEU A 182 -14.96 14.81 -11.03
CA LEU A 182 -15.21 13.52 -10.38
C LEU A 182 -16.43 12.78 -10.96
N LYS A 183 -17.43 13.49 -11.50
CA LYS A 183 -18.52 12.85 -12.25
C LYS A 183 -18.04 12.27 -13.59
N MET A 184 -17.15 12.98 -14.27
CA MET A 184 -16.47 12.44 -15.45
C MET A 184 -15.61 11.23 -15.08
N TYR A 185 -14.92 11.27 -13.94
CA TYR A 185 -14.18 10.13 -13.42
C TYR A 185 -15.09 8.92 -13.12
N ASP A 186 -16.24 9.13 -12.47
CA ASP A 186 -17.24 8.09 -12.24
C ASP A 186 -17.69 7.43 -13.56
N LEU A 187 -17.92 8.26 -14.60
CA LEU A 187 -18.31 7.80 -15.93
C LEU A 187 -17.22 6.96 -16.60
N VAL A 188 -15.96 7.43 -16.55
CA VAL A 188 -14.79 6.72 -17.10
C VAL A 188 -14.53 5.41 -16.35
N ALA A 189 -14.73 5.40 -15.03
CA ALA A 189 -14.64 4.19 -14.22
C ALA A 189 -15.69 3.15 -14.60
N GLY A 190 -16.93 3.58 -14.87
CA GLY A 190 -18.00 2.69 -15.32
C GLY A 190 -18.17 1.49 -14.38
N PRO A 191 -18.14 0.24 -14.88
CA PRO A 191 -18.24 -0.97 -14.04
C PRO A 191 -17.10 -1.16 -13.02
N ARG A 192 -16.01 -0.40 -13.14
CA ARG A 192 -14.83 -0.45 -12.25
C ARG A 192 -14.92 0.55 -11.08
N LEU A 193 -16.02 1.29 -11.02
CA LEU A 193 -16.27 2.25 -9.96
C LEU A 193 -16.50 1.53 -8.63
N LEU A 194 -15.86 2.01 -7.57
CA LEU A 194 -16.08 1.50 -6.23
C LEU A 194 -17.39 2.05 -5.67
N HIS A 195 -17.48 3.38 -5.56
CA HIS A 195 -18.68 4.09 -5.14
C HIS A 195 -18.78 5.43 -5.88
N LEU A 196 -20.01 5.91 -6.07
CA LEU A 196 -20.28 7.19 -6.73
C LEU A 196 -19.71 8.36 -5.92
N SER A 197 -19.08 9.30 -6.63
CA SER A 197 -18.65 10.56 -6.02
C SER A 197 -19.85 11.39 -5.53
N ARG A 198 -19.66 12.13 -4.44
CA ARG A 198 -20.72 12.91 -3.78
C ARG A 198 -20.21 14.26 -3.32
N TYR A 199 -21.09 15.26 -3.36
CA TYR A 199 -20.88 16.53 -2.70
C TYR A 199 -21.49 16.46 -1.29
N TYR A 200 -20.79 17.04 -0.32
CA TYR A 200 -21.30 17.30 1.02
C TYR A 200 -21.26 18.81 1.28
N SER A 201 -22.30 19.33 1.91
CA SER A 201 -22.37 20.71 2.35
C SER A 201 -21.33 21.00 3.44
N ALA A 202 -20.99 22.27 3.64
CA ALA A 202 -20.02 22.67 4.66
C ALA A 202 -20.40 22.20 6.08
N GLN A 203 -21.70 22.09 6.39
CA GLN A 203 -22.19 21.58 7.66
C GLN A 203 -21.94 20.07 7.78
N GLU A 204 -22.37 19.28 6.79
CA GLU A 204 -22.14 17.83 6.77
C GLU A 204 -20.65 17.49 6.80
N SER A 205 -19.82 18.24 6.06
CA SER A 205 -18.36 18.07 6.07
C SER A 205 -17.77 18.29 7.46
N ALA A 206 -18.26 19.29 8.21
CA ALA A 206 -17.79 19.58 9.55
C ALA A 206 -18.25 18.54 10.59
N GLU A 207 -19.39 17.88 10.36
CA GLU A 207 -19.86 16.76 11.18
C GLU A 207 -19.03 15.50 10.92
N LEU A 208 -18.72 15.20 9.66
CA LEU A 208 -17.88 14.05 9.29
C LEU A 208 -16.43 14.23 9.72
N PHE A 209 -15.89 15.44 9.61
CA PHE A 209 -14.51 15.77 9.97
C PHE A 209 -14.45 17.03 10.84
N PRO A 210 -14.59 16.91 12.17
CA PRO A 210 -14.62 18.05 13.09
C PRO A 210 -13.35 18.91 13.08
N THR A 211 -12.21 18.33 12.71
CA THR A 211 -10.91 19.00 12.59
C THR A 211 -10.70 19.68 11.24
N LEU A 212 -11.64 19.56 10.30
CA LEU A 212 -11.55 20.18 8.98
C LEU A 212 -11.53 21.70 9.11
N ALA A 213 -10.60 22.33 8.39
CA ALA A 213 -10.50 23.78 8.35
C ALA A 213 -11.79 24.40 7.78
N ARG A 214 -12.47 25.21 8.60
CA ARG A 214 -13.70 25.92 8.19
C ARG A 214 -13.42 27.17 7.36
N LYS A 215 -12.17 27.65 7.39
CA LYS A 215 -11.69 28.80 6.63
C LYS A 215 -10.36 28.46 5.98
N GLY A 216 -10.15 28.91 4.76
CA GLY A 216 -8.90 28.79 4.03
C GLY A 216 -8.70 30.03 3.17
N LYS A 217 -7.54 30.70 3.31
CA LYS A 217 -7.18 31.91 2.53
C LYS A 217 -8.31 32.94 2.47
N ASP A 218 -8.81 33.34 3.65
CA ASP A 218 -9.90 34.30 3.86
C ASP A 218 -11.28 33.91 3.28
N LYS A 219 -11.38 32.71 2.69
CA LYS A 219 -12.64 32.13 2.20
C LYS A 219 -13.19 31.13 3.21
N SER A 220 -14.52 31.02 3.26
CA SER A 220 -15.22 30.00 4.04
C SER A 220 -15.37 28.72 3.26
N LEU A 221 -15.30 27.58 3.96
CA LEU A 221 -15.60 26.27 3.38
C LEU A 221 -17.01 26.30 2.76
N ARG A 222 -17.13 25.97 1.47
CA ARG A 222 -18.41 25.87 0.76
C ARG A 222 -18.95 24.45 0.74
N GLY A 223 -18.07 23.47 0.92
CA GLY A 223 -18.40 22.07 1.04
C GLY A 223 -17.19 21.23 0.67
N THR A 224 -17.43 19.95 0.45
CA THR A 224 -16.40 19.00 0.05
C THR A 224 -16.92 18.09 -1.03
N VAL A 225 -16.06 17.70 -1.96
CA VAL A 225 -16.38 16.62 -2.90
C VAL A 225 -15.62 15.37 -2.47
N VAL A 226 -16.34 14.26 -2.39
CA VAL A 226 -15.83 12.95 -1.97
C VAL A 226 -15.83 12.02 -3.16
N TYR A 227 -14.71 11.34 -3.36
CA TYR A 227 -14.55 10.25 -4.31
C TYR A 227 -13.91 9.04 -3.62
N TYR A 228 -13.85 7.90 -4.31
CA TYR A 228 -13.34 6.67 -3.73
C TYR A 228 -12.15 6.15 -4.52
N ASP A 229 -11.10 5.82 -3.77
CA ASP A 229 -9.93 5.08 -4.23
C ASP A 229 -9.78 3.76 -3.47
N GLY A 230 -8.78 2.96 -3.82
CA GLY A 230 -8.45 1.78 -3.04
C GLY A 230 -7.44 2.13 -1.95
N GLN A 231 -7.55 1.47 -0.81
CA GLN A 231 -6.52 1.38 0.21
C GLN A 231 -6.08 -0.08 0.31
N MET A 232 -4.78 -0.31 0.46
CA MET A 232 -4.20 -1.63 0.66
C MET A 232 -3.35 -1.64 1.91
N ASN A 233 -3.30 -2.79 2.57
CA ASN A 233 -2.31 -3.06 3.59
C ASN A 233 -1.14 -3.83 2.96
N ASP A 234 0.05 -3.22 2.93
CA ASP A 234 1.22 -3.73 2.22
C ASP A 234 2.09 -4.70 3.04
N SER A 235 1.77 -4.92 4.31
CA SER A 235 2.44 -5.92 5.15
C SER A 235 1.46 -6.96 5.70
N PRO A 236 1.66 -8.27 5.39
CA PRO A 236 0.91 -9.37 6.01
C PRO A 236 1.01 -9.36 7.55
N LEU A 237 2.07 -8.76 8.12
CA LEU A 237 2.24 -8.69 9.57
C LEU A 237 1.26 -7.74 10.25
N ALA A 238 0.73 -6.74 9.55
CA ALA A 238 -0.36 -5.91 10.06
C ALA A 238 -1.64 -6.75 10.27
N GLN A 239 -1.85 -7.79 9.45
CA GLN A 239 -2.90 -8.78 9.71
C GLN A 239 -2.52 -9.77 10.81
N GLN A 240 -1.24 -10.18 10.89
CA GLN A 240 -0.78 -11.02 11.98
C GLN A 240 -0.90 -10.32 13.34
N TYR A 241 -0.77 -8.99 13.45
CA TYR A 241 -0.96 -8.28 14.72
C TYR A 241 -2.43 -8.26 15.18
N VAL A 242 -3.37 -8.19 14.23
CA VAL A 242 -4.81 -8.39 14.50
C VAL A 242 -5.07 -9.83 14.97
N ARG A 243 -4.34 -10.83 14.43
CA ARG A 243 -4.40 -12.24 14.85
C ARG A 243 -3.58 -12.56 16.11
N MET A 244 -2.51 -11.82 16.42
CA MET A 244 -1.66 -11.97 17.62
C MET A 244 -2.39 -11.53 18.88
N LYS A 245 -3.42 -10.70 18.75
CA LYS A 245 -4.36 -10.45 19.84
C LYS A 245 -5.18 -11.70 20.23
N LYS A 246 -5.10 -12.81 19.47
CA LYS A 246 -5.94 -13.99 19.66
C LYS A 246 -5.23 -15.36 19.66
N THR A 247 -3.91 -15.46 19.48
CA THR A 247 -3.28 -16.79 19.44
C THR A 247 -1.82 -16.80 19.92
N TYR A 248 -1.58 -17.73 20.86
CA TYR A 248 -0.30 -18.25 21.39
C TYR A 248 0.43 -17.45 22.50
N GLY A 249 0.58 -18.12 23.65
CA GLY A 249 1.25 -17.66 24.86
C GLY A 249 2.78 -17.59 24.75
N GLY A 250 3.28 -16.64 23.96
CA GLY A 250 4.68 -16.21 23.99
C GLY A 250 4.73 -14.76 24.43
N LYS A 251 5.10 -14.52 25.69
CA LYS A 251 5.35 -13.22 26.35
C LYS A 251 4.92 -11.99 25.53
N VAL A 252 3.66 -11.57 25.69
CA VAL A 252 3.34 -10.15 25.60
C VAL A 252 4.16 -9.50 26.71
N VAL A 253 5.14 -8.66 26.39
CA VAL A 253 5.81 -7.82 27.40
C VAL A 253 4.91 -6.61 27.61
N PRO A 254 4.06 -6.59 28.65
CA PRO A 254 3.18 -5.46 28.90
C PRO A 254 4.02 -4.43 29.64
N GLY A 255 4.25 -3.25 29.06
CA GLY A 255 4.89 -2.16 29.80
C GLY A 255 5.43 -0.98 29.00
N ALA A 256 5.87 -1.18 27.75
CA ALA A 256 6.56 -0.12 27.01
C ALA A 256 5.67 0.67 26.02
N MET A 257 4.56 0.11 25.54
CA MET A 257 3.81 0.67 24.41
C MET A 257 2.31 0.38 24.47
N ASP A 258 1.48 1.40 24.21
CA ASP A 258 0.03 1.26 24.18
C ASP A 258 -0.48 0.63 22.87
N THR A 259 -1.77 0.29 22.83
CA THR A 259 -2.40 -0.38 21.66
C THR A 259 -2.31 0.43 20.38
N ALA A 260 -2.31 1.76 20.45
CA ALA A 260 -2.24 2.61 19.26
C ALA A 260 -0.82 2.62 18.68
N ALA A 261 0.21 2.73 19.53
CA ALA A 261 1.62 2.60 19.12
C ALA A 261 1.90 1.21 18.54
N ALA A 262 1.38 0.16 19.17
CA ALA A 262 1.53 -1.22 18.70
C ALA A 262 0.93 -1.46 17.31
N LYS A 263 -0.31 -0.98 17.09
CA LYS A 263 -0.96 -1.03 15.78
C LYS A 263 -0.20 -0.21 14.73
N HIS A 264 0.26 0.98 15.11
CA HIS A 264 1.05 1.85 14.24
C HIS A 264 2.34 1.16 13.79
N LEU A 265 3.14 0.65 14.73
CA LEU A 265 4.40 -0.02 14.40
C LEU A 265 4.17 -1.21 13.48
N SER A 266 3.17 -2.04 13.77
CA SER A 266 2.84 -3.18 12.92
C SER A 266 2.45 -2.75 11.51
N HIS A 267 1.65 -1.69 11.38
CA HIS A 267 1.21 -1.18 10.09
C HIS A 267 2.31 -0.44 9.31
N ALA A 268 3.21 0.26 10.01
CA ALA A 268 4.27 1.05 9.40
C ALA A 268 5.54 0.24 9.11
N TYR A 269 5.88 -0.73 9.96
CA TYR A 269 7.14 -1.47 9.93
C TYR A 269 6.98 -2.98 9.65
N GLY A 270 5.75 -3.51 9.65
CA GLY A 270 5.53 -4.94 9.41
C GLY A 270 6.28 -5.80 10.42
N SER A 271 7.09 -6.75 9.95
CA SER A 271 7.98 -7.58 10.78
C SER A 271 9.03 -6.81 11.54
N MET A 272 9.48 -5.69 10.99
CA MET A 272 10.49 -4.86 11.64
C MET A 272 9.94 -4.13 12.88
N ALA A 273 8.62 -4.18 13.10
CA ALA A 273 7.99 -3.64 14.30
C ALA A 273 8.59 -4.21 15.59
N GLU A 274 8.99 -5.49 15.59
CA GLU A 274 9.65 -6.11 16.76
C GLU A 274 11.00 -5.45 17.04
N ARG A 275 11.82 -5.21 16.02
CA ARG A 275 13.12 -4.52 16.18
C ARG A 275 12.93 -3.10 16.73
N VAL A 276 11.93 -2.37 16.23
CA VAL A 276 11.60 -1.02 16.74
C VAL A 276 11.13 -1.10 18.20
N ALA A 277 10.32 -2.11 18.55
CA ALA A 277 9.86 -2.32 19.91
C ALA A 277 11.02 -2.69 20.86
N THR A 278 11.99 -3.47 20.41
CA THR A 278 13.21 -3.78 21.18
C THR A 278 14.01 -2.51 21.47
N ILE A 279 14.25 -1.66 20.45
CA ILE A 279 14.92 -0.36 20.65
C ILE A 279 14.15 0.50 21.66
N ALA A 280 12.81 0.55 21.55
CA ALA A 280 11.97 1.30 22.48
C ALA A 280 12.14 0.84 23.94
N GLN A 281 12.28 -0.47 24.16
CA GLN A 281 12.36 -1.07 25.49
C GLN A 281 13.78 -1.02 26.08
N GLU A 282 14.79 -1.44 25.31
CA GLU A 282 16.16 -1.63 25.81
C GLU A 282 16.91 -0.30 25.92
N GLU A 283 16.60 0.66 25.06
CA GLU A 283 17.33 1.93 24.98
C GLU A 283 16.54 3.11 25.59
N GLY A 284 15.39 2.85 26.20
CA GLY A 284 14.56 3.88 26.82
C GLY A 284 13.90 4.85 25.84
N LEU A 285 13.78 4.47 24.56
CA LEU A 285 13.18 5.27 23.48
C LEU A 285 11.70 4.95 23.23
N GLY A 286 10.99 4.43 24.24
CA GLY A 286 9.57 4.10 24.15
C GLY A 286 8.59 5.28 24.28
N LYS A 287 9.09 6.50 24.45
CA LYS A 287 8.24 7.70 24.55
C LYS A 287 7.68 8.09 23.18
N ARG A 288 6.47 8.66 23.17
CA ARG A 288 5.88 9.25 21.97
C ARG A 288 6.56 10.57 21.63
N LEU A 289 6.81 10.79 20.35
CA LEU A 289 7.39 12.04 19.82
C LEU A 289 6.46 13.24 19.99
N ALA A 290 5.14 13.03 19.89
CA ALA A 290 4.13 14.06 20.08
C ALA A 290 2.86 13.50 20.71
N HIS A 291 2.24 14.28 21.59
CA HIS A 291 0.97 13.93 22.21
C HIS A 291 -0.13 13.75 21.15
N GLY A 292 -0.97 12.73 21.32
CA GLY A 292 -2.07 12.40 20.39
C GLY A 292 -1.65 11.59 19.17
N HIS A 293 -0.35 11.42 18.91
CA HIS A 293 0.16 10.67 17.76
C HIS A 293 0.89 9.39 18.20
N PRO A 294 0.80 8.28 17.44
CA PRO A 294 1.35 6.99 17.84
C PRO A 294 2.85 6.81 17.51
N PHE A 295 3.56 7.88 17.14
CA PHE A 295 4.96 7.83 16.73
C PHE A 295 5.90 7.80 17.93
N LEU A 296 6.85 6.87 17.97
CA LEU A 296 7.81 6.68 19.05
C LEU A 296 9.18 7.27 18.74
N GLU A 297 9.94 7.61 19.78
CA GLU A 297 11.35 8.00 19.68
C GLU A 297 12.20 6.89 19.04
N ALA A 298 11.90 5.62 19.33
CA ALA A 298 12.58 4.46 18.77
C ALA A 298 12.50 4.40 17.24
N GLU A 299 11.45 4.94 16.63
CA GLU A 299 11.34 5.02 15.17
C GLU A 299 12.42 5.93 14.57
N VAL A 300 12.83 6.99 15.28
CA VAL A 300 13.90 7.89 14.84
C VAL A 300 15.23 7.14 14.79
N ALA A 301 15.58 6.46 15.89
CA ALA A 301 16.80 5.69 16.00
C ALA A 301 16.84 4.54 14.98
N TYR A 302 15.74 3.79 14.85
CA TYR A 302 15.63 2.74 13.85
C TYR A 302 15.84 3.28 12.43
N CYS A 303 15.16 4.38 12.06
CA CYS A 303 15.29 4.98 10.73
C CYS A 303 16.72 5.47 10.45
N ALA A 304 17.40 6.04 11.44
CA ALA A 304 18.78 6.49 11.31
C ALA A 304 19.74 5.31 11.08
N ARG A 305 19.58 4.21 11.83
CA ARG A 305 20.47 3.03 11.78
C ARG A 305 20.25 2.13 10.58
N HIS A 306 18.99 1.92 10.19
CA HIS A 306 18.62 0.85 9.26
C HIS A 306 17.99 1.35 7.97
N GLU A 307 17.61 2.63 7.89
CA GLU A 307 16.91 3.16 6.72
C GLU A 307 17.59 4.36 6.05
N TYR A 308 18.85 4.64 6.40
CA TYR A 308 19.62 5.75 5.83
C TYR A 308 18.89 7.10 5.97
N CYS A 309 18.23 7.31 7.11
CA CYS A 309 17.60 8.58 7.41
C CYS A 309 18.66 9.59 7.87
N GLU A 310 19.12 10.44 6.94
CA GLU A 310 20.27 11.35 7.12
C GLU A 310 19.86 12.79 7.51
N SER A 311 18.57 13.12 7.59
CA SER A 311 18.11 14.46 7.95
C SER A 311 16.80 14.44 8.73
N ALA A 312 16.59 15.47 9.57
CA ALA A 312 15.37 15.60 10.35
C ALA A 312 14.13 15.79 9.45
N VAL A 313 14.31 16.48 8.32
CA VAL A 313 13.27 16.65 7.29
C VAL A 313 12.86 15.30 6.68
N ASP A 314 13.83 14.43 6.36
CA ASP A 314 13.52 13.10 5.83
C ASP A 314 12.66 12.30 6.81
N PHE A 315 13.01 12.34 8.10
CA PHE A 315 12.23 11.64 9.13
C PHE A 315 10.79 12.17 9.21
N ILE A 316 10.61 13.46 9.47
CA ILE A 316 9.28 14.06 9.73
C ILE A 316 8.38 14.09 8.48
N ALA A 317 8.96 14.14 7.28
CA ALA A 317 8.22 14.21 6.03
C ALA A 317 8.01 12.85 5.39
N ARG A 318 8.99 11.94 5.43
CA ARG A 318 8.94 10.69 4.65
C ARG A 318 8.76 9.44 5.49
N ARG A 319 9.36 9.39 6.69
CA ARG A 319 9.34 8.19 7.57
C ARG A 319 8.08 8.13 8.43
N CYS A 320 7.85 9.13 9.28
CA CYS A 320 6.65 9.19 10.12
C CYS A 320 5.55 10.08 9.54
N ARG A 321 5.89 10.98 8.61
CA ARG A 321 4.97 11.89 7.90
C ARG A 321 4.16 12.83 8.80
N ILE A 322 4.56 12.99 10.07
CA ILE A 322 3.87 13.88 11.03
C ILE A 322 3.80 15.33 10.54
N ALA A 323 4.75 15.77 9.71
CA ALA A 323 4.74 17.10 9.09
C ALA A 323 3.49 17.37 8.24
N PHE A 324 2.91 16.34 7.61
CA PHE A 324 1.70 16.45 6.78
C PHE A 324 0.41 16.27 7.59
N LEU A 325 0.48 15.56 8.71
CA LEU A 325 -0.68 15.26 9.55
C LEU A 325 -0.98 16.40 10.54
N ASP A 326 0.06 16.92 11.18
CA ASP A 326 -0.04 17.95 12.22
C ASP A 326 1.28 18.71 12.31
N THR A 327 1.33 19.86 11.63
CA THR A 327 2.54 20.72 11.58
C THR A 327 2.98 21.21 12.95
N ASP A 328 2.03 21.40 13.89
CA ASP A 328 2.35 21.89 15.23
C ASP A 328 2.90 20.76 16.11
N ALA A 329 2.36 19.56 16.01
CA ALA A 329 2.94 18.36 16.63
C ALA A 329 4.34 18.06 16.07
N ALA A 330 4.52 18.17 14.75
CA ALA A 330 5.83 18.02 14.11
C ALA A 330 6.85 19.04 14.65
N ALA A 331 6.44 20.30 14.80
CA ALA A 331 7.30 21.36 15.34
C ALA A 331 7.71 21.08 16.81
N ARG A 332 6.80 20.56 17.63
CA ARG A 332 7.09 20.17 19.03
C ARG A 332 8.04 18.96 19.10
N ALA A 333 7.88 18.00 18.20
CA ALA A 333 8.72 16.79 18.16
C ALA A 333 10.15 17.07 17.64
N LEU A 334 10.35 18.14 16.86
CA LEU A 334 11.57 18.38 16.09
C LEU A 334 12.85 18.41 16.94
N GLN A 335 12.79 19.04 18.12
CA GLN A 335 13.93 19.08 19.04
C GLN A 335 14.38 17.68 19.44
N ARG A 336 13.44 16.83 19.83
CA ARG A 336 13.74 15.46 20.23
C ARG A 336 14.23 14.60 19.06
N VAL A 337 13.65 14.78 17.87
CA VAL A 337 14.11 14.10 16.64
C VAL A 337 15.57 14.44 16.35
N VAL A 338 15.93 15.73 16.37
CA VAL A 338 17.32 16.16 16.09
C VAL A 338 18.29 15.64 17.14
N GLU A 339 17.92 15.62 18.42
CA GLU A 339 18.76 15.08 19.49
C GLU A 339 19.07 13.58 19.31
N ILE A 340 18.05 12.79 18.98
CA ILE A 340 18.23 11.35 18.74
C ILE A 340 19.11 11.17 17.49
N MET A 341 18.79 11.82 16.38
CA MET A 341 19.58 11.73 15.15
C MET A 341 21.03 12.18 15.34
N ALA A 342 21.26 13.23 16.13
CA ALA A 342 22.61 13.70 16.43
C ALA A 342 23.41 12.67 17.24
N THR A 343 22.74 11.93 18.12
CA THR A 343 23.35 10.83 18.87
C THR A 343 23.72 9.67 17.93
N GLU A 344 22.79 9.27 17.07
CA GLU A 344 22.99 8.15 16.12
C GLU A 344 24.11 8.44 15.10
N HIS A 345 24.10 9.65 14.53
CA HIS A 345 25.03 10.05 13.47
C HIS A 345 26.26 10.80 13.97
N LYS A 346 26.40 10.99 15.29
CA LYS A 346 27.47 11.76 15.94
C LYS A 346 27.61 13.17 15.36
N TRP A 347 26.49 13.87 15.20
CA TRP A 347 26.49 15.25 14.70
C TRP A 347 27.09 16.21 15.72
N ASP A 348 27.76 17.24 15.22
CA ASP A 348 28.21 18.36 16.04
C ASP A 348 27.07 19.38 16.26
N LYS A 349 27.29 20.33 17.17
CA LYS A 349 26.31 21.38 17.47
C LYS A 349 26.00 22.28 16.28
N SER A 350 26.94 22.42 15.34
CA SER A 350 26.73 23.18 14.10
C SER A 350 25.70 22.48 13.22
N ARG A 351 25.85 21.17 13.02
CA ARG A 351 24.94 20.33 12.23
C ARG A 351 23.56 20.22 12.88
N GLU A 352 23.48 20.03 14.20
CA GLU A 352 22.20 20.06 14.93
C GLU A 352 21.41 21.35 14.64
N LYS A 353 22.09 22.50 14.71
CA LYS A 353 21.47 23.82 14.43
C LYS A 353 21.03 23.96 12.98
N GLN A 354 21.83 23.47 12.03
CA GLN A 354 21.48 23.47 10.61
C GLN A 354 20.24 22.60 10.34
N GLU A 355 20.18 21.39 10.89
CA GLU A 355 19.04 20.49 10.69
C GLU A 355 17.76 21.03 11.33
N MET A 356 17.87 21.61 12.53
CA MET A 356 16.79 22.32 13.18
C MET A 356 16.24 23.47 12.33
N GLN A 357 17.13 24.29 11.75
CA GLN A 357 16.72 25.43 10.91
C GLN A 357 16.04 24.96 9.63
N LYS A 358 16.63 24.01 8.90
CA LYS A 358 16.05 23.43 7.67
C LYS A 358 14.68 22.83 7.93
N ALA A 359 14.51 22.09 9.02
CA ALA A 359 13.24 21.48 9.35
C ALA A 359 12.17 22.52 9.76
N LYS A 360 12.54 23.59 10.46
CA LYS A 360 11.62 24.71 10.72
C LYS A 360 11.18 25.42 9.45
N GLU A 361 12.12 25.72 8.56
CA GLU A 361 11.84 26.32 7.25
C GLU A 361 10.90 25.41 6.43
N PHE A 362 11.18 24.11 6.42
CA PHE A 362 10.31 23.11 5.78
C PHE A 362 8.90 23.14 6.37
N LEU A 363 8.73 23.15 7.70
CA LEU A 363 7.41 23.21 8.32
C LEU A 363 6.67 24.53 8.03
N GLN A 364 7.39 25.65 7.88
CA GLN A 364 6.80 26.92 7.47
C GLN A 364 6.23 26.88 6.05
N THR A 365 6.73 26.00 5.18
CA THR A 365 6.20 25.85 3.81
C THR A 365 4.74 25.42 3.78
N PHE A 366 4.26 24.70 4.82
CA PHE A 366 2.86 24.30 4.96
C PHE A 366 1.96 25.41 5.49
N LYS A 367 2.53 26.39 6.21
CA LYS A 367 1.81 27.56 6.75
C LYS A 367 1.77 28.72 5.77
N SER A 368 2.72 28.78 4.83
CA SER A 368 2.83 29.85 3.83
C SER A 368 1.89 29.61 2.64
N SER A 369 1.05 30.60 2.35
CA SER A 369 0.09 30.60 1.24
C SER A 369 0.71 30.53 -0.17
N LYS A 370 2.04 30.67 -0.29
CA LYS A 370 2.77 30.72 -1.57
C LYS A 370 2.98 29.35 -2.24
N ASN A 371 3.03 28.25 -1.50
CA ASN A 371 3.41 26.94 -2.06
C ASN A 371 2.25 26.11 -2.63
N ALA A 372 1.02 26.63 -2.56
CA ALA A 372 -0.12 26.03 -3.24
C ALA A 372 -0.19 26.41 -4.74
N GLN A 373 0.78 27.17 -5.26
CA GLN A 373 0.91 27.41 -6.69
C GLN A 373 1.67 26.23 -7.32
N PHE A 374 0.91 25.37 -8.01
CA PHE A 374 1.48 24.42 -8.95
C PHE A 374 1.94 25.25 -10.17
N HIS A 375 3.24 25.56 -10.27
CA HIS A 375 3.81 26.06 -11.53
C HIS A 375 3.95 24.86 -12.48
N ASP A 376 3.11 24.81 -13.52
CA ASP A 376 3.11 23.75 -14.54
C ASP A 376 4.26 23.86 -15.56
N GLY A 377 5.12 24.88 -15.41
CA GLY A 377 6.29 25.11 -16.25
C GLY A 377 5.96 25.43 -17.71
N LYS A 378 4.70 25.75 -18.07
CA LYS A 378 4.31 25.94 -19.48
C LYS A 378 3.80 27.31 -19.87
N HIS A 379 3.71 28.27 -18.94
CA HIS A 379 3.29 29.62 -19.30
C HIS A 379 4.17 30.69 -18.61
N HIS A 380 4.94 31.40 -19.43
CA HIS A 380 5.31 32.80 -19.22
C HIS A 380 4.43 33.67 -20.11
#